data_AF-A0A135L1Z1-F1
#
_entry.id   AF-A0A135L1Z1-F1
#
_cell.length_a   1.000
_cell.length_b   1.000
_cell.length_c   1.000
_cell.angle_alpha   90.00
_cell.angle_beta   90.00
_cell.angle_gamma   90.00
#
_symmetry.space_group_name_H-M   'P 1'
#
loop_
_entity.id
_entity.type
_entity.pdbx_description
1 polymer ?
#
loop_
_entity_poly.entity_id
_entity_poly.type
_entity_poly.pdbx_seq_one_letter_code
_entity_poly.pdbx_strand_id
1 'polypeptide(L)'
;MAYVKTIVSTGDIITATLMNDIQTQYDEAKADIDAHTSRTDNPHAVTAAQVGAVNKAGDTMTGALYLPSVDIGNNANGAIELGKKDGTTSTPFIDFHSGATVVDYDSRIIAGGGTGVTGGGTIDIKAANVTINANKVWHAGNDGAGSGLDADTVDGKHASDFMNKTKIYGYATYTDTLSSEQTLIKTIPLGGIYAHGKLTMKASVFGILVNFSTNPDTTLVTGTIKYYTDPHGGSWSKRNLGTVSNSTYGYSASGNSSINVNNIYINETDLVIEFKNTTTSSPSLNARIDWEVW
;
A
#
# COMPACT_ATOMS: atom_id res chain seq x y z
N MET A 1 -47.82 -69.89 30.89
CA MET A 1 -47.23 -71.23 31.04
C MET A 1 -47.13 -71.53 32.53
N ALA A 2 -47.67 -72.66 33.00
CA ALA A 2 -47.59 -73.04 34.40
C ALA A 2 -46.19 -73.59 34.69
N TYR A 3 -45.36 -72.82 35.40
CA TYR A 3 -44.04 -73.27 35.87
C TYR A 3 -44.28 -74.31 36.97
N VAL A 4 -44.26 -75.60 36.64
CA VAL A 4 -44.31 -76.66 37.65
C VAL A 4 -42.90 -76.81 38.23
N LYS A 5 -42.67 -76.19 39.40
CA LYS A 5 -41.44 -76.39 40.16
C LYS A 5 -41.47 -77.77 40.80
N THR A 6 -40.92 -78.77 40.11
CA THR A 6 -40.71 -80.12 40.69
C THR A 6 -39.58 -80.04 41.70
N ILE A 7 -39.91 -80.10 43.00
CA ILE A 7 -38.92 -80.13 44.08
C ILE A 7 -38.46 -81.59 44.24
N VAL A 8 -37.22 -81.88 43.86
CA VAL A 8 -36.59 -83.19 44.11
C VAL A 8 -35.93 -83.16 45.48
N SER A 9 -36.23 -84.14 46.32
CA SER A 9 -35.71 -84.25 47.68
C SER A 9 -34.54 -85.23 47.76
N THR A 10 -33.71 -85.13 48.79
CA THR A 10 -32.57 -86.04 49.00
C THR A 10 -33.06 -87.47 49.18
N GLY A 11 -32.86 -88.32 48.17
CA GLY A 11 -33.25 -89.74 48.18
C GLY A 11 -34.17 -90.17 47.03
N ASP A 12 -34.67 -89.23 46.22
CA ASP A 12 -35.53 -89.56 45.07
C ASP A 12 -34.73 -90.18 43.90
N ILE A 13 -35.26 -91.26 43.30
CA ILE A 13 -34.71 -91.86 42.08
C ILE A 13 -35.18 -91.02 40.88
N ILE A 14 -34.27 -90.24 40.30
CA ILE A 14 -34.54 -89.47 39.08
C ILE A 14 -34.75 -90.44 37.92
N THR A 15 -35.97 -90.51 37.40
CA THR A 15 -36.32 -91.36 36.27
C THR A 15 -35.90 -90.70 34.95
N ALA A 16 -35.66 -91.49 33.90
CA ALA A 16 -35.31 -90.98 32.57
C ALA A 16 -36.37 -90.02 32.01
N THR A 17 -37.64 -90.24 32.37
CA THR A 17 -38.76 -89.35 32.04
C THR A 17 -38.59 -87.96 32.66
N LEU A 18 -38.25 -87.88 33.95
CA LEU A 18 -38.04 -86.58 34.64
C LEU A 18 -36.85 -85.81 34.04
N MET A 19 -35.79 -86.51 33.64
CA MET A 19 -34.62 -85.88 33.02
C MET A 19 -34.94 -85.28 31.64
N ASN A 20 -35.76 -85.97 30.84
CA ASN A 20 -36.20 -85.47 29.54
C ASN A 20 -37.07 -84.20 29.68
N ASP A 21 -37.98 -84.18 30.65
CA ASP A 21 -38.85 -83.03 30.90
C ASP A 21 -38.05 -81.77 31.31
N ILE A 22 -36.98 -81.94 32.11
CA ILE A 22 -36.08 -80.84 32.49
C ILE A 22 -35.31 -80.32 31.28
N GLN A 23 -34.80 -81.20 30.43
CA GLN A 23 -34.07 -80.81 29.21
C GLN A 23 -34.97 -80.02 28.25
N THR A 24 -36.22 -80.47 28.06
CA THR A 24 -37.20 -79.75 27.23
C THR A 24 -37.50 -78.35 27.78
N GLN A 25 -37.69 -78.19 29.09
CA GLN A 25 -37.90 -76.85 29.69
C GLN A 25 -36.68 -75.95 29.55
N TYR A 26 -35.48 -76.50 29.70
CA TYR A 26 -34.24 -75.77 29.46
C TYR A 26 -34.13 -75.32 28.00
N ASP A 27 -34.43 -76.20 27.05
CA ASP A 27 -34.35 -75.91 25.61
C ASP A 27 -35.40 -74.88 25.18
N GLU A 28 -36.62 -74.94 25.71
CA GLU A 28 -37.67 -73.93 25.47
C GLU A 28 -37.32 -72.57 26.05
N ALA A 29 -36.89 -72.53 27.32
CA ALA A 29 -36.44 -71.28 27.95
C ALA A 29 -35.21 -70.72 27.23
N LYS A 30 -34.29 -71.59 26.81
CA LYS A 30 -33.12 -71.21 26.02
C LYS A 30 -33.55 -70.66 24.66
N ALA A 31 -34.53 -71.26 23.99
CA ALA A 31 -35.05 -70.75 22.72
C ALA A 31 -35.73 -69.38 22.87
N ASP A 32 -36.51 -69.15 23.93
CA ASP A 32 -37.13 -67.85 24.22
C ASP A 32 -36.08 -66.79 24.57
N ILE A 33 -35.06 -67.15 25.34
CA ILE A 33 -33.92 -66.27 25.66
C ILE A 33 -33.07 -65.98 24.42
N ASP A 34 -32.78 -66.98 23.59
CA ASP A 34 -32.01 -66.83 22.34
C ASP A 34 -32.78 -65.95 21.33
N ALA A 35 -34.11 -66.12 21.28
CA ALA A 35 -34.98 -65.22 20.53
C ALA A 35 -34.89 -63.80 21.10
N HIS A 36 -35.12 -63.61 22.40
CA HIS A 36 -35.12 -62.29 23.05
C HIS A 36 -33.79 -61.54 22.88
N THR A 37 -32.66 -62.22 23.06
CA THR A 37 -31.31 -61.61 23.00
C THR A 37 -30.88 -61.20 21.59
N SER A 38 -31.54 -61.71 20.55
CA SER A 38 -31.29 -61.34 19.15
C SER A 38 -32.32 -60.35 18.58
N ARG A 39 -33.30 -59.93 19.38
CA ARG A 39 -34.33 -58.98 18.96
C ARG A 39 -33.76 -57.58 18.73
N THR A 40 -34.09 -57.04 17.57
CA THR A 40 -33.81 -55.65 17.18
C THR A 40 -35.07 -54.90 16.78
N ASP A 41 -36.23 -55.56 16.87
CA ASP A 41 -37.54 -54.96 16.70
C ASP A 41 -37.92 -54.12 17.93
N ASN A 42 -38.95 -53.30 17.78
CA ASN A 42 -39.46 -52.43 18.84
C ASN A 42 -40.74 -53.04 19.46
N PRO A 43 -40.65 -54.01 20.40
CA PRO A 43 -41.80 -54.72 21.00
C PRO A 43 -42.85 -53.81 21.62
N HIS A 44 -42.42 -52.67 22.12
CA HIS A 44 -43.24 -51.75 22.89
C HIS A 44 -43.74 -50.57 22.04
N ALA A 45 -43.43 -50.58 20.73
CA ALA A 45 -43.77 -49.52 19.80
C ALA A 45 -43.36 -48.12 20.32
N VAL A 46 -42.24 -48.02 21.05
CA VAL A 46 -41.75 -46.73 21.56
C VAL A 46 -41.45 -45.81 20.39
N THR A 47 -42.05 -44.64 20.40
CA THR A 47 -41.89 -43.63 19.34
C THR A 47 -40.62 -42.81 19.57
N ALA A 48 -40.08 -42.24 18.49
CA ALA A 48 -38.96 -41.30 18.57
C ALA A 48 -39.24 -40.14 19.54
N ALA A 49 -40.47 -39.63 19.56
CA ALA A 49 -40.90 -38.57 20.47
C ALA A 49 -40.80 -38.97 21.95
N GLN A 50 -41.15 -40.22 22.30
CA GLN A 50 -41.07 -40.71 23.69
C GLN A 50 -39.64 -40.77 24.22
N VAL A 51 -38.64 -40.92 23.35
CA VAL A 51 -37.22 -40.95 23.72
C VAL A 51 -36.49 -39.65 23.40
N GLY A 52 -37.19 -38.62 22.90
CA GLY A 52 -36.59 -37.36 22.48
C GLY A 52 -35.62 -37.48 21.30
N ALA A 53 -35.79 -38.52 20.47
CA ALA A 53 -34.95 -38.73 19.29
C ALA A 53 -35.30 -37.73 18.19
N VAL A 54 -34.26 -37.20 17.56
CA VAL A 54 -34.36 -36.28 16.42
C VAL A 54 -34.33 -37.11 15.13
N ASN A 55 -35.29 -36.88 14.24
CA ASN A 55 -35.37 -37.50 12.93
C ASN A 55 -34.21 -37.04 12.04
N LYS A 56 -33.79 -37.94 11.14
CA LYS A 56 -32.75 -37.66 10.14
C LYS A 56 -33.13 -36.54 9.16
N ALA A 57 -34.43 -36.23 9.03
CA ALA A 57 -34.93 -35.18 8.16
C ALA A 57 -36.14 -34.48 8.78
N GLY A 58 -36.21 -33.16 8.61
CA GLY A 58 -37.40 -32.35 8.90
C GLY A 58 -37.55 -31.85 10.34
N ASP A 59 -36.73 -32.33 11.26
CA ASP A 59 -36.82 -31.89 12.65
C ASP A 59 -36.18 -30.52 12.88
N THR A 60 -36.76 -29.75 13.80
CA THR A 60 -36.23 -28.47 14.27
C THR A 60 -35.81 -28.61 15.73
N MET A 61 -34.54 -28.33 16.01
CA MET A 61 -34.04 -28.23 17.37
C MET A 61 -34.34 -26.84 17.92
N THR A 62 -35.01 -26.76 19.06
CA THR A 62 -35.25 -25.49 19.76
C THR A 62 -34.27 -25.36 20.93
N GLY A 63 -33.84 -24.13 21.23
CA GLY A 63 -32.83 -23.86 22.27
C GLY A 63 -31.38 -23.94 21.76
N ALA A 64 -30.43 -23.86 22.69
CA ALA A 64 -29.00 -23.93 22.38
C ALA A 64 -28.59 -25.37 22.05
N LEU A 65 -27.90 -25.55 20.93
CA LEU A 65 -27.34 -26.82 20.50
C LEU A 65 -25.82 -26.81 20.72
N TYR A 66 -25.35 -27.65 21.64
CA TYR A 66 -23.92 -27.76 21.96
C TYR A 66 -23.31 -28.93 21.19
N LEU A 67 -22.40 -28.64 20.26
CA LEU A 67 -21.71 -29.64 19.44
C LEU A 67 -20.20 -29.41 19.54
N PRO A 68 -19.39 -30.44 19.82
CA PRO A 68 -17.92 -30.28 19.86
C PRO A 68 -17.34 -30.00 18.47
N SER A 69 -17.93 -30.58 17.42
CA SER A 69 -17.61 -30.30 16.02
C SER A 69 -18.84 -30.51 15.15
N VAL A 70 -18.85 -29.86 13.98
CA VAL A 70 -19.88 -30.04 12.96
C VAL A 70 -19.20 -30.32 11.63
N ASP A 71 -19.33 -31.54 11.12
CA ASP A 71 -18.83 -31.91 9.80
C ASP A 71 -19.96 -31.77 8.77
N ILE A 72 -19.82 -30.81 7.86
CA ILE A 72 -20.83 -30.53 6.82
C ILE A 72 -20.21 -30.87 5.46
N GLY A 73 -20.81 -31.82 4.74
CA GLY A 73 -20.49 -32.05 3.32
C GLY A 73 -19.69 -33.29 2.96
N ASN A 74 -20.08 -34.49 3.39
CA ASN A 74 -19.57 -35.76 2.83
C ASN A 74 -20.10 -36.04 1.39
N ASN A 75 -20.34 -34.99 0.61
CA ASN A 75 -20.79 -35.03 -0.78
C ASN A 75 -20.23 -33.79 -1.50
N ALA A 76 -19.97 -33.85 -2.81
CA ALA A 76 -19.11 -32.90 -3.55
C ALA A 76 -19.49 -31.40 -3.43
N ASN A 77 -20.72 -31.08 -3.00
CA ASN A 77 -21.27 -29.73 -2.92
C ASN A 77 -21.81 -29.38 -1.51
N GLY A 78 -21.18 -29.86 -0.44
CA GLY A 78 -21.55 -29.47 0.93
C GLY A 78 -21.46 -27.96 1.15
N ALA A 79 -22.53 -27.34 1.62
CA ALA A 79 -22.60 -25.90 1.87
C ALA A 79 -23.33 -25.60 3.19
N ILE A 80 -23.00 -24.46 3.78
CA ILE A 80 -23.70 -23.88 4.92
C ILE A 80 -24.43 -22.65 4.41
N GLU A 81 -25.74 -22.59 4.62
CA GLU A 81 -26.52 -21.38 4.36
C GLU A 81 -27.08 -20.84 5.67
N LEU A 82 -26.79 -19.58 5.94
CA LEU A 82 -27.20 -18.88 7.16
C LEU A 82 -28.15 -17.77 6.77
N GLY A 83 -29.31 -17.71 7.44
CA GLY A 83 -30.34 -16.70 7.22
C GLY A 83 -31.64 -17.25 6.63
N LYS A 84 -32.61 -16.35 6.51
CA LYS A 84 -33.94 -16.69 6.00
C LYS A 84 -33.91 -16.91 4.49
N LYS A 85 -34.72 -17.86 4.02
CA LYS A 85 -35.00 -18.09 2.58
C LYS A 85 -36.43 -17.78 2.18
N ASP A 86 -37.21 -17.18 3.08
CA ASP A 86 -38.64 -16.90 2.89
C ASP A 86 -38.90 -15.61 2.08
N GLY A 87 -37.87 -15.03 1.47
CA GLY A 87 -37.97 -13.76 0.73
C GLY A 87 -37.99 -12.51 1.61
N THR A 88 -37.87 -12.66 2.93
CA THR A 88 -37.78 -11.52 3.86
C THR A 88 -36.33 -11.12 4.09
N THR A 89 -36.08 -9.81 4.19
CA THR A 89 -34.75 -9.31 4.54
C THR A 89 -34.33 -9.77 5.95
N SER A 90 -33.06 -10.13 6.09
CA SER A 90 -32.44 -10.47 7.37
C SER A 90 -30.95 -10.15 7.33
N THR A 91 -30.28 -10.18 8.49
CA THR A 91 -28.85 -9.91 8.64
C THR A 91 -28.17 -11.07 9.38
N PRO A 92 -28.06 -12.26 8.75
CA PRO A 92 -27.45 -13.41 9.40
C PRO A 92 -25.96 -13.15 9.68
N PHE A 93 -25.47 -13.72 10.77
CA PHE A 93 -24.08 -13.55 11.21
C PHE A 93 -23.50 -14.82 11.83
N ILE A 94 -22.18 -14.86 11.91
CA ILE A 94 -21.39 -15.79 12.72
C ILE A 94 -20.61 -14.95 13.73
N ASP A 95 -20.79 -15.26 15.01
CA ASP A 95 -20.11 -14.57 16.11
C ASP A 95 -18.99 -15.42 16.70
N PHE A 96 -17.89 -14.76 16.99
CA PHE A 96 -16.75 -15.33 17.69
C PHE A 96 -16.57 -14.61 19.02
N HIS A 97 -16.62 -15.40 20.10
CA HIS A 97 -16.41 -14.94 21.47
C HIS A 97 -15.14 -15.59 22.02
N SER A 98 -14.24 -14.76 22.54
CA SER A 98 -12.99 -15.13 23.21
C SER A 98 -12.74 -14.33 24.49
N GLY A 99 -13.47 -13.23 24.72
CA GLY A 99 -13.37 -12.40 25.93
C GLY A 99 -14.09 -12.97 27.17
N ALA A 100 -13.65 -12.56 28.36
CA ALA A 100 -14.23 -12.96 29.65
C ALA A 100 -15.49 -12.15 30.04
N THR A 101 -15.76 -11.06 29.34
CA THR A 101 -16.96 -10.23 29.51
C THR A 101 -18.02 -10.63 28.49
N VAL A 102 -19.29 -10.54 28.87
CA VAL A 102 -20.44 -10.81 27.97
C VAL A 102 -20.61 -9.65 26.99
N VAL A 103 -19.70 -9.55 26.03
CA VAL A 103 -19.87 -8.74 24.83
C VAL A 103 -20.52 -9.63 23.78
N ASP A 104 -21.44 -9.08 22.99
CA ASP A 104 -22.19 -9.79 21.95
C ASP A 104 -21.29 -10.49 20.90
N TYR A 105 -20.05 -10.01 20.73
CA TYR A 105 -19.00 -10.65 19.93
C TYR A 105 -17.66 -9.93 20.15
N ASP A 106 -16.54 -10.66 20.06
CA ASP A 106 -15.21 -10.05 19.90
C ASP A 106 -14.90 -9.79 18.41
N SER A 107 -15.41 -10.65 17.54
CA SER A 107 -15.43 -10.44 16.09
C SER A 107 -16.64 -11.12 15.45
N ARG A 108 -17.12 -10.58 14.34
CA ARG A 108 -18.33 -11.03 13.65
C ARG A 108 -18.15 -11.01 12.13
N ILE A 109 -18.66 -12.04 11.46
CA ILE A 109 -18.92 -12.01 10.01
C ILE A 109 -20.43 -11.83 9.83
N ILE A 110 -20.87 -10.77 9.16
CA ILE A 110 -22.29 -10.44 9.02
C ILE A 110 -22.64 -10.15 7.57
N ALA A 111 -23.77 -10.71 7.12
CA ALA A 111 -24.36 -10.35 5.85
C ALA A 111 -25.39 -9.24 6.02
N GLY A 112 -25.46 -8.34 5.04
CA GLY A 112 -26.44 -7.25 5.05
C GLY A 112 -26.78 -6.74 3.65
N GLY A 113 -27.85 -5.94 3.56
CA GLY A 113 -28.23 -5.24 2.32
C GLY A 113 -28.79 -6.12 1.20
N GLY A 114 -29.17 -7.38 1.48
CA GLY A 114 -29.79 -8.25 0.47
C GLY A 114 -31.10 -7.68 -0.06
N THR A 115 -31.25 -7.67 -1.39
CA THR A 115 -32.39 -7.08 -2.11
C THR A 115 -33.29 -8.11 -2.80
N GLY A 116 -33.04 -9.41 -2.58
CA GLY A 116 -33.67 -10.51 -3.33
C GLY A 116 -33.00 -10.82 -4.67
N VAL A 117 -31.96 -10.07 -5.05
CA VAL A 117 -31.09 -10.38 -6.19
C VAL A 117 -29.93 -11.26 -5.74
N THR A 118 -29.65 -12.34 -6.47
CA THR A 118 -28.49 -13.21 -6.24
C THR A 118 -27.20 -12.38 -6.20
N GLY A 119 -26.48 -12.43 -5.08
CA GLY A 119 -25.22 -11.70 -4.90
C GLY A 119 -25.36 -10.19 -4.68
N GLY A 120 -26.58 -9.66 -4.48
CA GLY A 120 -26.81 -8.23 -4.27
C GLY A 120 -26.52 -7.72 -2.85
N GLY A 121 -26.08 -8.60 -1.94
CA GLY A 121 -25.77 -8.25 -0.55
C GLY A 121 -24.30 -7.91 -0.33
N THR A 122 -23.97 -7.63 0.93
CA THR A 122 -22.62 -7.39 1.42
C THR A 122 -22.27 -8.41 2.50
N ILE A 123 -20.97 -8.70 2.62
CA ILE A 123 -20.39 -9.33 3.79
C ILE A 123 -19.50 -8.29 4.47
N ASP A 124 -19.73 -8.06 5.74
CA ASP A 124 -18.92 -7.19 6.59
C ASP A 124 -18.21 -8.04 7.67
N ILE A 125 -16.93 -7.75 7.91
CA ILE A 125 -16.11 -8.40 8.93
C ILE A 125 -15.86 -7.36 10.02
N LYS A 126 -16.61 -7.48 11.12
CA LYS A 126 -16.55 -6.54 12.24
C LYS A 126 -15.52 -7.03 13.25
N ALA A 127 -14.34 -6.43 13.22
CA ALA A 127 -13.25 -6.67 14.14
C ALA A 127 -12.38 -5.41 14.28
N ALA A 128 -11.63 -5.29 15.38
CA ALA A 128 -10.68 -4.18 15.55
C ALA A 128 -9.53 -4.22 14.53
N ASN A 129 -9.07 -5.42 14.17
CA ASN A 129 -8.13 -5.65 13.08
C ASN A 129 -8.52 -6.94 12.35
N VAL A 130 -8.35 -6.94 11.03
CA VAL A 130 -8.39 -8.16 10.21
C VAL A 130 -6.97 -8.50 9.81
N THR A 131 -6.56 -9.76 9.95
CA THR A 131 -5.21 -10.21 9.59
C THR A 131 -5.24 -11.43 8.67
N ILE A 132 -4.34 -11.50 7.69
CA ILE A 132 -4.11 -12.67 6.83
C ILE A 132 -2.68 -13.13 7.04
N ASN A 133 -2.50 -14.39 7.44
CA ASN A 133 -1.18 -14.95 7.77
C ASN A 133 -0.41 -14.05 8.76
N ALA A 134 -1.09 -13.56 9.79
CA ALA A 134 -0.59 -12.59 10.79
C ALA A 134 -0.26 -11.17 10.28
N ASN A 135 -0.48 -10.85 9.00
CA ASN A 135 -0.30 -9.50 8.46
C ASN A 135 -1.62 -8.73 8.52
N LYS A 136 -1.58 -7.47 8.95
CA LYS A 136 -2.74 -6.58 8.95
C LYS A 136 -3.27 -6.38 7.52
N VAL A 137 -4.58 -6.50 7.35
CA VAL A 137 -5.28 -6.20 6.10
C VAL A 137 -5.50 -4.69 6.01
N TRP A 138 -5.07 -4.12 4.89
CA TRP A 138 -5.21 -2.71 4.58
C TRP A 138 -6.40 -2.47 3.66
N HIS A 139 -7.14 -1.40 3.91
CA HIS A 139 -8.35 -0.99 3.20
C HIS A 139 -8.50 0.54 3.23
N ALA A 140 -9.40 1.10 2.43
CA ALA A 140 -9.64 2.55 2.32
C ALA A 140 -9.90 3.29 3.65
N GLY A 141 -10.36 2.58 4.69
CA GLY A 141 -10.55 3.14 6.03
C GLY A 141 -9.29 3.19 6.92
N ASN A 142 -8.15 2.62 6.50
CA ASN A 142 -6.93 2.53 7.32
C ASN A 142 -5.62 2.70 6.52
N ASP A 143 -5.69 3.01 5.22
CA ASP A 143 -4.56 3.24 4.30
C ASP A 143 -4.17 4.73 4.19
N GLY A 144 -4.11 5.44 5.32
CA GLY A 144 -3.84 6.88 5.37
C GLY A 144 -2.61 7.29 6.19
N ALA A 145 -2.42 8.60 6.38
CA ALA A 145 -1.35 9.14 7.22
C ALA A 145 -1.41 8.55 8.65
N GLY A 146 -0.27 8.11 9.18
CA GLY A 146 -0.20 7.47 10.50
C GLY A 146 -0.62 6.00 10.52
N SER A 147 -0.98 5.40 9.37
CA SER A 147 -1.24 3.97 9.25
C SER A 147 0.01 3.11 9.48
N GLY A 148 1.21 3.63 9.19
CA GLY A 148 2.43 2.84 9.11
C GLY A 148 2.61 2.13 7.76
N LEU A 149 1.65 2.28 6.82
CA LEU A 149 1.91 2.07 5.40
C LEU A 149 2.60 3.30 4.83
N ASP A 150 3.79 3.09 4.30
CA ASP A 150 4.50 4.07 3.51
C ASP A 150 4.10 3.93 2.04
N ALA A 151 2.86 4.33 1.72
CA ALA A 151 2.33 4.27 0.35
C ALA A 151 2.68 5.52 -0.47
N ASP A 152 3.23 6.58 0.15
CA ASP A 152 3.33 7.92 -0.43
C ASP A 152 4.76 8.51 -0.39
N THR A 153 5.77 7.72 -0.04
CA THR A 153 7.15 8.15 -0.29
C THR A 153 7.69 7.48 -1.54
N VAL A 154 8.16 8.30 -2.48
CA VAL A 154 8.98 7.86 -3.61
C VAL A 154 10.37 7.54 -3.04
N ASP A 155 10.53 6.37 -2.44
CA ASP A 155 11.75 5.94 -1.73
C ASP A 155 12.17 6.93 -0.62
N GLY A 156 11.23 7.35 0.23
CA GLY A 156 11.49 8.32 1.30
C GLY A 156 11.61 9.77 0.87
N LYS A 157 11.32 10.12 -0.40
CA LYS A 157 11.38 11.51 -0.88
C LYS A 157 10.02 12.19 -0.94
N HIS A 158 9.97 13.43 -0.48
CA HIS A 158 8.83 14.33 -0.64
C HIS A 158 8.85 15.03 -2.01
N ALA A 159 7.70 15.52 -2.48
CA ALA A 159 7.61 16.33 -3.71
C ALA A 159 8.54 17.57 -3.68
N SER A 160 8.78 18.12 -2.48
CA SER A 160 9.75 19.19 -2.24
C SER A 160 11.18 18.81 -2.63
N ASP A 161 11.54 17.53 -2.52
CA ASP A 161 12.87 17.03 -2.87
C ASP A 161 13.10 17.05 -4.39
N PHE A 162 12.02 17.18 -5.18
CA PHE A 162 12.08 17.28 -6.64
C PHE A 162 11.96 18.73 -7.16
N MET A 163 11.72 19.72 -6.30
CA MET A 163 11.43 21.11 -6.70
C MET A 163 12.63 21.95 -7.15
N ASN A 164 13.87 21.45 -7.06
CA ASN A 164 15.06 22.25 -7.45
C ASN A 164 15.49 22.09 -8.92
N LYS A 165 14.52 22.05 -9.85
CA LYS A 165 14.79 21.97 -11.31
C LYS A 165 14.15 23.09 -12.12
N THR A 166 13.52 24.08 -11.47
CA THR A 166 12.92 25.21 -12.17
C THR A 166 14.02 26.14 -12.65
N LYS A 167 14.28 26.11 -13.95
CA LYS A 167 15.20 27.01 -14.61
C LYS A 167 14.53 28.35 -14.87
N ILE A 168 15.13 29.43 -14.39
CA ILE A 168 14.71 30.79 -14.73
C ILE A 168 15.72 31.40 -15.70
N TYR A 169 15.19 32.16 -16.66
CA TYR A 169 15.95 32.80 -17.72
C TYR A 169 15.62 34.29 -17.77
N GLY A 170 16.61 35.10 -18.14
CA GLY A 170 16.38 36.52 -18.35
C GLY A 170 17.48 37.15 -19.19
N TYR A 171 17.30 38.44 -19.48
CA TYR A 171 18.34 39.26 -20.09
C TYR A 171 18.35 40.67 -19.51
N ALA A 172 19.52 41.31 -19.54
CA ALA A 172 19.70 42.71 -19.18
C ALA A 172 20.70 43.36 -20.16
N THR A 173 20.53 44.65 -20.43
CA THR A 173 21.46 45.43 -21.26
C THR A 173 21.98 46.60 -20.45
N TYR A 174 23.29 46.78 -20.44
CA TYR A 174 23.97 47.86 -19.75
C TYR A 174 24.74 48.74 -20.75
N THR A 175 24.45 50.04 -20.71
CA THR A 175 25.04 51.08 -21.57
C THR A 175 25.84 52.13 -20.79
N ASP A 176 26.18 51.82 -19.52
CA ASP A 176 26.79 52.75 -18.56
C ASP A 176 28.16 53.28 -19.03
N THR A 177 28.44 54.56 -18.85
CA THR A 177 29.81 55.08 -18.99
C THR A 177 30.55 54.95 -17.66
N LEU A 178 31.68 54.24 -17.65
CA LEU A 178 32.49 54.04 -16.44
C LEU A 178 33.66 55.01 -16.46
N SER A 179 33.73 55.91 -15.48
CA SER A 179 34.89 56.79 -15.32
C SER A 179 36.18 56.01 -15.09
N SER A 180 37.31 56.68 -15.33
CA SER A 180 38.66 56.10 -15.19
C SER A 180 38.81 55.31 -13.87
N GLU A 181 39.37 54.10 -13.99
CA GLU A 181 39.71 53.23 -12.86
C GLU A 181 38.55 52.87 -11.90
N GLN A 182 37.29 53.07 -12.31
CA GLN A 182 36.12 52.80 -11.47
C GLN A 182 35.64 51.35 -11.54
N THR A 183 35.05 50.88 -10.43
CA THR A 183 34.31 49.61 -10.35
C THR A 183 32.81 49.91 -10.43
N LEU A 184 32.08 49.14 -11.24
CA LEU A 184 30.62 49.19 -11.34
C LEU A 184 30.05 47.81 -11.02
N ILE A 185 29.14 47.75 -10.04
CA ILE A 185 28.42 46.54 -9.68
C ILE A 185 27.01 46.62 -10.24
N LYS A 186 26.58 45.57 -10.93
CA LYS A 186 25.19 45.39 -11.38
C LYS A 186 24.60 44.16 -10.70
N THR A 187 23.34 44.30 -10.28
CA THR A 187 22.55 43.20 -9.71
C THR A 187 21.33 42.95 -10.59
N ILE A 188 20.98 41.67 -10.76
CA ILE A 188 19.77 41.25 -11.45
C ILE A 188 18.96 40.39 -10.47
N PRO A 189 17.74 40.82 -10.08
CA PRO A 189 16.87 40.03 -9.22
C PRO A 189 16.48 38.72 -9.91
N LEU A 190 16.69 37.59 -9.23
CA LEU A 190 16.41 36.24 -9.75
C LEU A 190 15.02 35.74 -9.37
N GLY A 191 14.36 36.36 -8.38
CA GLY A 191 13.03 35.96 -7.91
C GLY A 191 13.03 34.69 -7.05
N GLY A 192 14.20 34.22 -6.59
CA GLY A 192 14.37 33.02 -5.79
C GLY A 192 15.83 32.79 -5.40
N ILE A 193 16.07 31.72 -4.63
CA ILE A 193 17.41 31.29 -4.25
C ILE A 193 17.86 30.21 -5.24
N TYR A 194 19.04 30.39 -5.83
CA TYR A 194 19.63 29.48 -6.80
C TYR A 194 21.06 29.14 -6.40
N ALA A 195 21.51 27.92 -6.71
CA ALA A 195 22.85 27.47 -6.37
C ALA A 195 23.85 27.74 -7.50
N HIS A 196 23.37 27.63 -8.74
CA HIS A 196 24.22 27.69 -9.93
C HIS A 196 23.55 28.47 -11.05
N GLY A 197 24.37 28.97 -11.97
CA GLY A 197 23.87 29.53 -13.19
C GLY A 197 24.91 29.54 -14.29
N LYS A 198 24.45 29.94 -15.46
CA LYS A 198 25.29 30.30 -16.60
C LYS A 198 24.82 31.61 -17.19
N LEU A 199 25.75 32.40 -17.69
CA LEU A 199 25.42 33.61 -18.43
C LEU A 199 26.26 33.74 -19.69
N THR A 200 25.77 34.56 -20.59
CA THR A 200 26.46 34.98 -21.81
C THR A 200 26.51 36.48 -21.81
N MET A 201 27.69 37.07 -21.98
CA MET A 201 27.85 38.52 -22.12
C MET A 201 28.34 38.82 -23.53
N LYS A 202 27.68 39.75 -24.21
CA LYS A 202 27.96 40.10 -25.60
C LYS A 202 28.22 41.60 -25.71
N ALA A 203 29.32 41.96 -26.34
CA ALA A 203 29.71 43.33 -26.68
C ALA A 203 30.14 43.38 -28.14
N SER A 204 29.29 43.95 -28.98
CA SER A 204 29.50 44.06 -30.41
C SER A 204 29.74 42.68 -31.08
N VAL A 205 30.94 42.45 -31.63
CA VAL A 205 31.37 41.24 -32.34
C VAL A 205 31.93 40.17 -31.37
N PHE A 206 32.05 40.43 -30.07
CA PHE A 206 32.69 39.51 -29.12
C PHE A 206 31.80 39.20 -27.90
N GLY A 207 32.05 38.07 -27.24
CA GLY A 207 31.36 37.73 -26.01
C GLY A 207 32.00 36.58 -25.22
N ILE A 208 31.45 36.30 -24.05
CA ILE A 208 31.91 35.24 -23.13
C ILE A 208 30.74 34.39 -22.63
N LEU A 209 31.03 33.13 -22.31
CA LEU A 209 30.14 32.21 -21.61
C LEU A 209 30.71 31.94 -20.22
N VAL A 210 29.92 32.10 -19.17
CA VAL A 210 30.39 31.99 -17.80
C VAL A 210 29.47 31.05 -17.03
N ASN A 211 30.05 30.05 -16.37
CA ASN A 211 29.37 29.31 -15.32
C ASN A 211 29.70 29.97 -13.99
N PHE A 212 28.70 30.20 -13.15
CA PHE A 212 28.85 30.85 -11.86
C PHE A 212 28.03 30.11 -10.79
N SER A 213 28.33 30.39 -9.53
CA SER A 213 27.62 29.85 -8.38
C SER A 213 27.49 30.91 -7.29
N THR A 214 27.03 30.52 -6.11
CA THR A 214 27.07 31.36 -4.91
C THR A 214 28.49 31.65 -4.41
N ASN A 215 29.49 30.88 -4.85
CA ASN A 215 30.91 31.13 -4.54
C ASN A 215 31.62 31.78 -5.74
N PRO A 216 32.05 33.06 -5.66
CA PRO A 216 32.73 33.75 -6.76
C PRO A 216 34.05 33.08 -7.18
N ASP A 217 34.73 32.38 -6.28
CA ASP A 217 36.01 31.71 -6.59
C ASP A 217 35.84 30.49 -7.50
N THR A 218 34.61 30.01 -7.68
CA THR A 218 34.28 28.87 -8.54
C THR A 218 33.80 29.28 -9.93
N THR A 219 33.70 30.59 -10.19
CA THR A 219 33.23 31.12 -11.46
C THR A 219 34.24 30.84 -12.56
N LEU A 220 33.76 30.25 -13.65
CA LEU A 220 34.59 29.79 -14.76
C LEU A 220 34.08 30.32 -16.09
N VAL A 221 34.95 30.99 -16.83
CA VAL A 221 34.72 31.28 -18.25
C VAL A 221 34.85 29.98 -19.03
N THR A 222 33.75 29.54 -19.63
CA THR A 222 33.65 28.24 -20.32
C THR A 222 33.57 28.35 -21.84
N GLY A 223 33.52 29.56 -22.39
CA GLY A 223 33.53 29.79 -23.83
C GLY A 223 33.68 31.27 -24.21
N THR A 224 33.96 31.52 -25.49
CA THR A 224 34.01 32.86 -26.10
C THR A 224 33.13 32.90 -27.35
N ILE A 225 32.66 34.09 -27.72
CA ILE A 225 31.82 34.37 -28.89
C ILE A 225 32.59 35.32 -29.82
N LYS A 226 32.56 35.04 -31.13
CA LYS A 226 33.16 35.84 -32.19
C LYS A 226 32.09 35.95 -33.30
N TYR A 227 31.64 37.16 -33.63
CA TYR A 227 30.61 37.61 -34.61
C TYR A 227 29.20 37.99 -34.09
N TYR A 228 28.68 39.12 -34.63
CA TYR A 228 27.44 39.85 -34.26
C TYR A 228 26.15 39.20 -34.80
N THR A 229 26.26 38.43 -35.88
CA THR A 229 25.15 37.66 -36.43
C THR A 229 25.14 36.33 -35.70
N ASP A 230 24.04 36.03 -35.02
CA ASP A 230 23.75 34.72 -34.49
C ASP A 230 23.24 33.83 -35.63
N PRO A 231 24.04 32.96 -36.27
CA PRO A 231 23.51 32.01 -37.25
C PRO A 231 22.57 30.97 -36.61
N HIS A 232 22.45 30.93 -35.28
CA HIS A 232 21.71 29.91 -34.56
C HIS A 232 20.87 30.52 -33.44
N GLY A 233 19.82 31.25 -33.82
CA GLY A 233 18.71 31.68 -32.95
C GLY A 233 17.98 30.50 -32.29
N GLY A 234 18.68 29.79 -31.41
CA GLY A 234 18.26 28.53 -30.82
C GLY A 234 19.33 27.99 -29.88
N SER A 235 19.14 28.24 -28.58
CA SER A 235 19.49 27.34 -27.48
C SER A 235 20.85 26.63 -27.53
N TRP A 236 21.85 27.21 -26.85
CA TRP A 236 23.04 26.47 -26.43
C TRP A 236 22.68 25.56 -25.23
N SER A 237 22.05 24.42 -25.54
CA SER A 237 22.00 23.28 -24.63
C SER A 237 23.28 22.47 -24.78
N LYS A 238 23.93 22.17 -23.64
CA LYS A 238 25.17 21.38 -23.47
C LYS A 238 25.35 20.31 -24.56
N ARG A 239 26.17 20.60 -25.56
CA ARG A 239 27.06 19.65 -26.27
C ARG A 239 27.82 20.44 -27.33
N ASN A 240 28.98 20.93 -26.95
CA ASN A 240 30.16 20.85 -27.79
C ASN A 240 31.38 21.03 -26.90
N LEU A 241 31.90 19.88 -26.44
CA LEU A 241 33.29 19.74 -26.03
C LEU A 241 34.13 20.24 -27.21
N GLY A 242 34.89 21.31 -26.98
CA GLY A 242 35.47 22.14 -28.03
C GLY A 242 36.40 21.42 -29.01
N THR A 243 36.86 22.17 -30.00
CA THR A 243 38.02 21.82 -30.82
C THR A 243 39.22 22.68 -30.40
N VAL A 244 40.39 22.02 -30.30
CA VAL A 244 41.68 22.65 -30.01
C VAL A 244 42.26 23.24 -31.28
N SER A 245 42.63 24.52 -31.26
CA SER A 245 43.87 24.95 -31.93
C SER A 245 44.35 26.31 -31.40
N ASN A 246 45.66 26.32 -31.16
CA ASN A 246 46.56 27.46 -31.01
C ASN A 246 46.20 28.53 -29.96
N SER A 247 46.77 28.32 -28.77
CA SER A 247 47.47 29.36 -28.00
C SER A 247 46.76 30.72 -27.91
N THR A 248 45.81 30.87 -26.97
CA THR A 248 45.61 32.05 -26.08
C THR A 248 44.24 31.88 -25.39
N TYR A 249 44.22 31.71 -24.06
CA TYR A 249 43.00 31.84 -23.25
C TYR A 249 43.00 33.20 -22.56
N GLY A 250 41.88 33.90 -22.68
CA GLY A 250 41.62 35.20 -22.08
C GLY A 250 42.08 36.36 -22.97
N TYR A 251 41.13 37.03 -23.63
CA TYR A 251 41.47 38.36 -24.15
C TYR A 251 40.25 39.28 -24.19
N SER A 252 40.41 40.39 -23.48
CA SER A 252 39.88 41.72 -23.75
C SER A 252 39.05 41.80 -25.04
N ALA A 253 37.80 42.27 -24.91
CA ALA A 253 37.07 42.80 -26.05
C ALA A 253 38.00 43.73 -26.87
N SER A 254 38.04 43.51 -28.17
CA SER A 254 39.04 44.00 -29.11
C SER A 254 39.42 45.48 -28.94
N GLY A 255 40.73 45.74 -28.81
CA GLY A 255 41.36 47.07 -28.97
C GLY A 255 41.13 48.01 -27.79
N ASN A 256 42.11 48.08 -26.87
CA ASN A 256 42.05 48.79 -25.58
C ASN A 256 41.00 48.24 -24.61
N SER A 257 41.38 47.25 -23.78
CA SER A 257 40.63 46.73 -22.62
C SER A 257 40.24 47.87 -21.68
N SER A 258 39.09 48.48 -21.94
CA SER A 258 38.67 49.64 -21.15
C SER A 258 37.74 49.24 -20.00
N ILE A 259 37.06 48.09 -20.06
CA ILE A 259 36.26 47.54 -18.96
C ILE A 259 36.40 46.02 -18.89
N ASN A 260 36.88 45.50 -17.77
CA ASN A 260 36.98 44.07 -17.46
C ASN A 260 35.73 43.59 -16.70
N VAL A 261 35.43 42.29 -16.79
CA VAL A 261 34.49 41.62 -15.89
C VAL A 261 35.33 40.93 -14.81
N ASN A 262 35.23 41.40 -13.58
CA ASN A 262 36.03 40.92 -12.46
C ASN A 262 35.39 39.70 -11.79
N ASN A 263 34.10 39.80 -11.48
CA ASN A 263 33.37 38.78 -10.72
C ASN A 263 31.95 38.60 -11.25
N ILE A 264 31.48 37.37 -11.21
CA ILE A 264 30.09 36.99 -11.47
C ILE A 264 29.71 35.93 -10.43
N TYR A 265 28.66 36.15 -9.65
CA TYR A 265 28.21 35.21 -8.63
C TYR A 265 26.75 35.46 -8.23
N ILE A 266 26.14 34.49 -7.56
CA ILE A 266 24.82 34.65 -6.95
C ILE A 266 25.01 35.12 -5.50
N ASN A 267 24.39 36.24 -5.14
CA ASN A 267 24.32 36.70 -3.76
C ASN A 267 22.85 36.71 -3.33
N GLU A 268 22.49 35.80 -2.43
CA GLU A 268 21.10 35.59 -1.99
C GLU A 268 20.14 35.40 -3.17
N THR A 269 19.31 36.40 -3.46
CA THR A 269 18.32 36.37 -4.54
C THR A 269 18.75 37.08 -5.81
N ASP A 270 19.99 37.56 -5.89
CA ASP A 270 20.48 38.40 -6.98
C ASP A 270 21.68 37.77 -7.70
N LEU A 271 21.72 37.93 -9.02
CA LEU A 271 22.95 37.74 -9.81
C LEU A 271 23.77 39.02 -9.78
N VAL A 272 24.98 38.94 -9.25
CA VAL A 272 25.93 40.05 -9.12
C VAL A 272 26.99 39.96 -10.23
N ILE A 273 27.25 41.10 -10.89
CA ILE A 273 28.24 41.22 -11.94
C ILE A 273 29.08 42.47 -11.67
N GLU A 274 30.39 42.26 -11.51
CA GLU A 274 31.36 43.31 -11.22
C GLU A 274 32.14 43.65 -12.48
N PHE A 275 32.04 44.91 -12.90
CA PHE A 275 32.80 45.48 -13.99
C PHE A 275 33.89 46.40 -13.45
N LYS A 276 35.07 46.38 -14.05
CA LYS A 276 36.19 47.24 -13.68
C LYS A 276 36.74 47.97 -14.89
N ASN A 277 36.65 49.29 -14.90
CA ASN A 277 37.46 50.09 -15.80
C ASN A 277 38.92 50.04 -15.32
N THR A 278 39.84 49.67 -16.19
CA THR A 278 41.29 49.61 -15.92
C THR A 278 42.08 50.64 -16.71
N THR A 279 41.41 51.59 -17.36
CA THR A 279 42.04 52.65 -18.17
C THR A 279 41.83 54.03 -17.56
N THR A 280 42.59 54.98 -18.09
CA THR A 280 42.49 56.42 -17.80
C THR A 280 41.38 57.12 -18.58
N SER A 281 40.70 56.41 -19.48
CA SER A 281 39.56 56.91 -20.26
C SER A 281 38.23 56.58 -19.58
N SER A 282 37.13 57.18 -20.06
CA SER A 282 35.76 56.87 -19.62
C SER A 282 34.99 56.10 -20.70
N PRO A 283 35.29 54.80 -20.91
CA PRO A 283 34.58 53.96 -21.87
C PRO A 283 33.11 53.73 -21.48
N SER A 284 32.28 53.47 -22.49
CA SER A 284 30.92 52.96 -22.26
C SER A 284 30.88 51.44 -22.25
N LEU A 285 30.32 50.87 -21.19
CA LEU A 285 29.81 49.52 -21.12
C LEU A 285 28.74 49.38 -22.21
N ASN A 286 28.86 48.37 -23.06
CA ASN A 286 27.90 48.05 -24.11
C ASN A 286 27.66 46.54 -24.08
N ALA A 287 27.09 46.07 -22.95
CA ALA A 287 26.99 44.66 -22.64
C ALA A 287 25.52 44.23 -22.59
N ARG A 288 25.16 43.25 -23.43
CA ARG A 288 23.96 42.44 -23.25
C ARG A 288 24.32 41.19 -22.48
N ILE A 289 23.56 40.89 -21.43
CA ILE A 289 23.76 39.74 -20.56
C ILE A 289 22.51 38.88 -20.65
N ASP A 290 22.64 37.69 -21.22
CA ASP A 290 21.59 36.66 -21.21
C ASP A 290 21.97 35.62 -20.14
N TRP A 291 21.06 35.23 -19.24
CA TRP A 291 21.39 34.36 -18.09
C TRP A 291 20.33 33.28 -17.84
N GLU A 292 20.77 32.18 -17.21
CA GLU A 292 19.96 31.05 -16.73
C GLU A 292 20.46 30.63 -15.35
N VAL A 293 19.56 30.37 -14.40
CA VAL A 293 19.88 29.89 -13.03
C VAL A 293 19.05 28.66 -12.66
N TRP A 294 19.60 27.79 -11.80
CA TRP A 294 18.96 26.57 -11.26
C TRP A 294 19.62 26.11 -9.94
#